data_AF-A0A9P7K3S1-F1
#
_entry.id   AF-A0A9P7K3S1-F1
#
_cell.length_a   1.000
_cell.length_b   1.000
_cell.length_c   1.000
_cell.angle_alpha   90.00
_cell.angle_beta   90.00
_cell.angle_gamma   90.00
#
_symmetry.space_group_name_H-M   'P 1'
#
loop_
_entity.id
_entity.type
_entity.pdbx_description
1 polymer ?
#
loop_
_entity_poly.entity_id
_entity_poly.type
_entity_poly.pdbx_seq_one_letter_code
_entity_poly.pdbx_strand_id
1 'polypeptide(L)'
;MANTSRLRSPPPRSSAASPRPKFDADLLKAYMKKLLSSTLQSNSWPEQKDRDSVKGWIKEIGERVKERMVEIQPRGFKYIVLTQINENLGQGGRAGIACHWEDTDILAQEMYSN
;
A
#
# COMPACT_ATOMS: atom_id res chain seq x y z
N MET A 1 -30.06 -46.36 -7.64
CA MET A 1 -29.69 -45.58 -6.43
C MET A 1 -28.72 -44.49 -6.86
N ALA A 2 -29.15 -43.23 -6.88
CA ALA A 2 -28.35 -42.11 -7.38
C ALA A 2 -27.38 -41.63 -6.28
N ASN A 3 -26.08 -41.65 -6.59
CA ASN A 3 -25.03 -41.21 -5.68
C ASN A 3 -24.93 -39.67 -5.76
N THR A 4 -25.46 -38.98 -4.76
CA THR A 4 -25.37 -37.52 -4.64
C THR A 4 -23.98 -37.14 -4.12
N SER A 5 -23.02 -37.00 -5.04
CA SER A 5 -21.72 -36.42 -4.74
C SER A 5 -21.92 -34.98 -4.28
N ARG A 6 -21.87 -34.78 -2.96
CA ARG A 6 -21.89 -33.47 -2.32
C ARG A 6 -20.74 -32.64 -2.88
N LEU A 7 -21.06 -31.66 -3.72
CA LEU A 7 -20.18 -30.55 -4.08
C LEU A 7 -19.97 -29.69 -2.82
N ARG A 8 -19.12 -30.15 -1.91
CA ARG A 8 -18.67 -29.34 -0.78
C ARG A 8 -17.56 -28.44 -1.30
N SER A 9 -17.74 -27.14 -1.19
CA SER A 9 -16.67 -26.17 -1.41
C SER A 9 -15.46 -26.56 -0.55
N PRO A 10 -14.22 -26.43 -1.07
CA PRO A 10 -13.03 -26.63 -0.27
C PRO A 10 -13.11 -25.77 1.00
N PRO A 11 -12.74 -26.31 2.18
CA PRO A 11 -12.70 -25.50 3.38
C PRO A 11 -11.77 -24.30 3.16
N PRO A 12 -12.13 -23.10 3.63
CA PRO A 12 -11.28 -21.93 3.48
C PRO A 12 -9.94 -22.21 4.17
N ARG A 13 -8.84 -22.10 3.41
CA ARG A 13 -7.47 -22.28 3.90
C ARG A 13 -7.03 -21.21 4.90
N SER A 14 -7.87 -20.19 5.13
CA SER A 14 -7.56 -18.99 5.91
C SER A 14 -7.36 -19.22 7.41
N SER A 15 -7.71 -20.40 7.96
CA SER A 15 -7.53 -20.70 9.39
C SER A 15 -6.28 -21.55 9.70
N ALA A 16 -5.46 -21.87 8.71
CA ALA A 16 -4.23 -22.62 8.92
C ALA A 16 -3.07 -21.67 9.28
N ALA A 17 -2.51 -21.83 10.49
CA ALA A 17 -1.30 -21.13 10.89
C ALA A 17 -0.18 -21.41 9.87
N SER A 18 0.29 -20.36 9.21
CA SER A 18 1.31 -20.47 8.16
C SER A 18 2.67 -20.08 8.73
N PRO A 19 3.75 -20.88 8.53
CA PRO A 19 5.11 -20.53 8.96
C PRO A 19 5.74 -19.42 8.09
N ARG A 20 4.92 -18.60 7.43
CA ARG A 20 5.35 -17.56 6.51
C ARG A 20 6.00 -16.40 7.27
N PRO A 21 7.01 -15.74 6.68
CA PRO A 21 7.62 -14.57 7.27
C PRO A 21 6.57 -13.46 7.46
N LYS A 22 6.79 -12.57 8.42
CA LYS A 22 6.05 -11.30 8.55
C LYS A 22 6.90 -10.17 7.96
N PHE A 23 6.26 -9.28 7.22
CA PHE A 23 6.93 -8.13 6.63
C PHE A 23 7.12 -7.04 7.70
N ASP A 24 8.30 -6.41 7.74
CA ASP A 24 8.61 -5.31 8.66
C ASP A 24 7.98 -4.00 8.17
N ALA A 25 6.69 -3.83 8.49
CA ALA A 25 5.93 -2.65 8.08
C ALA A 25 6.36 -1.39 8.82
N ASP A 26 6.93 -1.48 10.01
CA ASP A 26 7.32 -0.31 10.80
C ASP A 26 8.59 0.33 10.23
N LEU A 27 9.54 -0.49 9.76
CA LEU A 27 10.69 -0.01 8.99
C LEU A 27 10.25 0.70 7.70
N LEU A 28 9.24 0.15 7.00
CA LEU A 28 8.69 0.78 5.80
C LEU A 28 7.98 2.11 6.11
N LYS A 29 7.17 2.17 7.19
CA LYS A 29 6.49 3.40 7.62
C LYS A 29 7.47 4.51 7.96
N ALA A 30 8.53 4.21 8.70
CA ALA A 30 9.58 5.17 9.02
C ALA A 30 10.24 5.73 7.75
N TYR A 31 10.50 4.88 6.76
CA TYR A 31 11.00 5.30 5.46
C TYR A 31 9.98 6.17 4.70
N MET A 32 8.72 5.75 4.60
CA MET A 32 7.66 6.49 3.90
C MET A 32 7.49 7.89 4.47
N LYS A 33 7.47 8.04 5.81
CA LYS A 33 7.37 9.34 6.47
C LYS A 33 8.51 10.28 6.06
N LYS A 34 9.75 9.78 6.03
CA LYS A 34 10.91 10.55 5.59
C LYS A 34 10.84 10.89 4.09
N LEU A 35 10.48 9.91 3.25
CA LEU A 35 10.34 10.07 1.82
C LEU A 35 9.32 11.16 1.48
N LEU A 36 8.10 11.05 2.01
CA LEU A 36 7.02 12.00 1.79
C LEU A 36 7.43 13.42 2.18
N SER A 37 8.03 13.60 3.37
CA SER A 37 8.57 14.90 3.78
C SER A 37 9.64 15.39 2.81
N SER A 38 10.64 14.57 2.47
CA SER A 38 11.75 15.01 1.60
C SER A 38 11.31 15.35 0.18
N THR A 39 10.26 14.68 -0.33
CA THR A 39 9.77 14.89 -1.70
C THR A 39 8.77 16.04 -1.75
N LEU A 40 7.90 16.21 -0.74
CA LEU A 40 6.77 17.15 -0.84
C LEU A 40 6.93 18.43 -0.01
N GLN A 41 7.85 18.48 0.96
CA GLN A 41 7.99 19.63 1.87
C GLN A 41 8.22 20.98 1.20
N SER A 42 8.99 21.01 0.12
CA SER A 42 9.28 22.24 -0.63
C SER A 42 8.36 22.45 -1.83
N ASN A 43 7.38 21.56 -2.06
CA ASN A 43 6.48 21.63 -3.21
C ASN A 43 5.13 22.23 -2.81
N SER A 44 4.67 23.22 -3.57
CA SER A 44 3.29 23.72 -3.53
C SER A 44 2.46 23.04 -4.62
N TRP A 45 1.13 23.12 -4.51
CA TRP A 45 0.25 22.65 -5.57
C TRP A 45 0.60 23.35 -6.90
N PRO A 46 0.81 22.61 -8.00
CA PRO A 46 1.29 23.19 -9.24
C PRO A 46 0.20 23.99 -9.97
N GLU A 47 0.62 25.02 -10.71
CA GLU A 47 -0.25 25.76 -11.61
C GLU A 47 -0.74 24.86 -12.77
N GLN A 48 -1.74 25.33 -13.52
CA GLN A 48 -2.36 24.60 -14.64
C GLN A 48 -1.35 24.02 -15.65
N LYS A 49 -0.28 24.78 -15.95
CA LYS A 49 0.78 24.41 -16.89
C LYS A 49 1.68 23.28 -16.38
N ASP A 50 1.74 23.07 -15.07
CA ASP A 50 2.66 22.15 -14.40
C ASP A 50 1.92 20.95 -13.76
N ARG A 51 0.65 20.71 -14.15
CA ARG A 51 -0.21 19.65 -13.56
C ARG A 51 0.39 18.23 -13.67
N ASP A 52 1.28 17.99 -14.62
CA ASP A 52 1.96 16.70 -14.74
C ASP A 52 2.98 16.45 -13.61
N SER A 53 3.36 17.48 -12.85
CA SER A 53 4.22 17.35 -11.65
C SER A 53 3.59 16.42 -10.62
N VAL A 54 2.28 16.51 -10.40
CA VAL A 54 1.55 15.65 -9.45
C VAL A 54 1.65 14.17 -9.88
N LYS A 55 1.49 13.89 -11.18
CA LYS A 55 1.66 12.52 -11.71
C LYS A 55 3.09 12.03 -11.53
N GLY A 56 4.07 12.92 -11.74
CA GLY A 56 5.48 12.67 -11.48
C GLY A 56 5.74 12.26 -10.04
N TRP A 57 5.25 13.05 -9.07
CA TRP A 57 5.40 12.75 -7.64
C TRP A 57 4.70 11.44 -7.25
N ILE A 58 3.48 11.20 -7.74
CA ILE A 58 2.74 9.95 -7.50
C ILE A 58 3.57 8.75 -7.97
N LYS A 59 4.14 8.83 -9.18
CA LYS A 59 4.97 7.77 -9.75
C LYS A 59 6.26 7.58 -8.96
N GLU A 60 7.01 8.65 -8.72
CA GLU A 60 8.30 8.59 -8.00
C GLU A 60 8.13 7.99 -6.60
N ILE A 61 7.16 8.49 -5.83
CA ILE A 61 6.89 7.97 -4.47
C ILE A 61 6.49 6.50 -4.55
N GLY A 62 5.61 6.14 -5.49
CA GLY A 62 5.16 4.76 -5.67
C GLY A 62 6.31 3.79 -5.99
N GLU A 63 7.20 4.18 -6.91
CA GLU A 63 8.37 3.39 -7.32
C GLU A 63 9.37 3.24 -6.17
N ARG A 64 9.72 4.33 -5.50
CA ARG A 64 10.69 4.31 -4.38
C ARG A 64 10.19 3.51 -3.18
N VAL A 65 8.89 3.59 -2.85
CA VAL A 65 8.29 2.74 -1.82
C VAL A 65 8.36 1.27 -2.22
N LYS A 66 8.02 0.93 -3.47
CA LYS A 66 8.09 -0.46 -3.95
C LYS A 66 9.51 -1.01 -3.93
N GLU A 67 10.50 -0.23 -4.37
CA GLU A 67 11.92 -0.58 -4.29
C GLU A 67 12.32 -0.86 -2.84
N ARG A 68 11.93 0.01 -1.91
CA ARG A 68 12.20 -0.19 -0.49
C ARG A 68 11.54 -1.45 0.08
N MET A 69 10.32 -1.79 -0.35
CA MET A 69 9.68 -3.05 0.05
C MET A 69 10.49 -4.28 -0.39
N VAL A 70 11.02 -4.26 -1.62
CA VAL A 70 11.86 -5.33 -2.16
C VAL A 70 13.21 -5.40 -1.44
N GLU A 71 13.80 -4.26 -1.07
CA GLU A 71 15.03 -4.21 -0.27
C GLU A 71 14.85 -4.82 1.12
N ILE A 72 13.73 -4.49 1.80
CA ILE A 72 13.41 -5.03 3.13
C ILE A 72 13.20 -6.54 3.06
N GLN A 73 12.48 -7.00 2.03
CA GLN A 73 12.20 -8.41 1.85
C GLN A 73 12.08 -8.76 0.35
N PRO A 74 13.12 -9.35 -0.26
CA PRO A 74 13.14 -9.56 -1.71
C PRO A 74 12.28 -10.73 -2.19
N ARG A 75 11.84 -11.62 -1.28
CA ARG A 75 11.11 -12.85 -1.63
C ARG A 75 9.99 -13.14 -0.63
N GLY A 76 9.02 -13.96 -1.05
CA GLY A 76 7.95 -14.46 -0.18
C GLY A 76 6.72 -13.56 -0.07
N PHE A 77 6.74 -12.38 -0.68
CA PHE A 77 5.61 -11.45 -0.71
C PHE A 77 5.29 -10.97 -2.13
N LYS A 78 4.05 -10.53 -2.31
CA LYS A 78 3.61 -9.72 -3.46
C LYS A 78 3.35 -8.31 -2.95
N TYR A 79 3.77 -7.32 -3.72
CA TYR A 79 3.71 -5.92 -3.30
C TYR A 79 2.74 -5.11 -4.15
N ILE A 80 1.91 -4.31 -3.48
CA ILE A 80 1.01 -3.32 -4.07
C ILE A 80 1.29 -1.99 -3.36
N VAL A 81 1.48 -0.93 -4.15
CA VAL A 81 1.65 0.44 -3.65
C VAL A 81 0.58 1.31 -4.29
N LEU A 82 -0.13 2.07 -3.46
CA LEU A 82 -1.11 3.05 -3.88
C LEU A 82 -0.68 4.42 -3.35
N THR A 83 -0.50 5.37 -4.26
CA THR A 83 -0.14 6.75 -3.92
C THR A 83 -1.22 7.68 -4.43
N GLN A 84 -1.72 8.56 -3.56
CA GLN A 84 -2.70 9.58 -3.88
C GLN A 84 -2.23 10.93 -3.34
N ILE A 85 -2.31 11.97 -4.18
CA ILE A 85 -2.01 13.34 -3.82
C ILE A 85 -3.18 14.19 -4.31
N ASN A 86 -3.74 14.99 -3.41
CA ASN A 86 -4.90 15.84 -3.69
C ASN A 86 -4.62 17.27 -3.23
N GLU A 87 -5.20 18.24 -3.93
CA GLU A 87 -5.19 19.64 -3.50
C GLU A 87 -6.03 19.80 -2.24
N ASN A 88 -5.52 20.53 -1.26
CA ASN A 88 -6.26 20.86 -0.05
C ASN A 88 -6.89 22.26 -0.19
N LEU A 89 -8.16 22.32 -0.60
CA LEU A 89 -8.98 23.54 -0.59
C LEU A 89 -9.99 23.52 0.58
N GLY A 90 -9.63 22.85 1.67
CA GLY A 90 -10.51 22.65 2.82
C GLY A 90 -11.54 21.52 2.65
N GLN A 91 -11.38 20.64 1.65
CA GLN A 91 -12.24 19.46 1.53
C GLN A 91 -11.89 18.41 2.59
N GLY A 92 -12.91 17.75 3.13
CA GLY A 92 -12.71 16.57 3.96
C GLY A 92 -12.39 15.34 3.13
N GLY A 93 -11.29 14.66 3.42
CA GLY A 93 -10.90 13.38 2.81
C GLY A 93 -10.93 12.23 3.81
N ARG A 94 -11.53 11.09 3.44
CA ARG A 94 -11.42 9.83 4.20
C ARG A 94 -11.09 8.69 3.24
N ALA A 95 -9.94 8.06 3.46
CA ALA A 95 -9.55 6.83 2.79
C ALA A 95 -9.49 5.69 3.82
N GLY A 96 -10.12 4.57 3.49
CA GLY A 96 -10.09 3.36 4.30
C GLY A 96 -9.99 2.14 3.39
N ILE A 97 -9.44 1.05 3.92
CA ILE A 97 -9.31 -0.21 3.21
C ILE A 97 -9.83 -1.34 4.09
N ALA A 98 -10.55 -2.28 3.49
CA ALA A 98 -10.98 -3.52 4.12
C ALA A 98 -10.55 -4.67 3.20
N CYS A 99 -9.88 -5.66 3.78
CA CYS A 99 -9.34 -6.78 3.02
C CYS A 99 -9.66 -8.11 3.68
N HIS A 100 -9.84 -9.14 2.86
CA HIS A 100 -9.88 -10.53 3.32
C HIS A 100 -8.51 -11.14 3.04
N TRP A 101 -7.70 -11.22 4.09
CA TRP A 101 -6.27 -11.50 4.03
C TRP A 101 -5.90 -12.69 4.89
N GLU A 102 -4.73 -13.25 4.64
CA GLU A 102 -4.09 -14.27 5.48
C GLU A 102 -3.29 -13.60 6.62
N ASP A 103 -2.96 -14.35 7.66
CA ASP A 103 -2.32 -13.84 8.90
C ASP A 103 -1.00 -13.08 8.70
N THR A 104 -0.35 -13.25 7.55
CA THR A 104 0.93 -12.63 7.23
C THR A 104 0.82 -11.41 6.34
N ASP A 105 -0.35 -11.14 5.77
CA ASP A 105 -0.56 -9.94 4.96
C ASP A 105 -0.66 -8.72 5.88
N ILE A 106 -0.13 -7.59 5.41
CA ILE A 106 -0.05 -6.37 6.21
C ILE A 106 -0.26 -5.13 5.33
N LEU A 107 -0.86 -4.11 5.95
CA LEU A 107 -0.98 -2.77 5.40
C LEU A 107 -0.02 -1.84 6.12
N ALA A 108 0.80 -1.12 5.36
CA ALA A 108 1.51 0.05 5.83
C ALA A 108 0.90 1.29 5.17
N GLN A 109 0.49 2.27 5.97
CA GLN A 109 -0.11 3.51 5.49
C GLN A 109 0.56 4.69 6.19
N GLU A 110 0.88 5.71 5.41
CA GLU A 110 1.39 6.99 5.89
C GLU A 110 0.67 8.13 5.17
N MET A 111 0.51 9.25 5.88
CA MET A 111 -0.17 10.45 5.37
C MET A 111 0.73 11.67 5.60
N TYR A 112 0.73 12.57 4.62
CA TYR A 112 1.51 13.80 4.66
C TYR A 112 0.65 14.99 4.22
N SER A 113 0.86 16.14 4.85
CA SER A 113 0.23 17.42 4.52
C SER A 113 1.20 18.55 4.81
N ASN A 114 1.27 19.53 3.91
CA ASN A 114 2.03 20.78 4.06
C ASN A 114 1.17 22.01 3.81
#